data_AF-A0A4P7SMK4-F1
#
_entry.id   AF-A0A4P7SMK4-F1
#
_cell.length_a   1.000
_cell.length_b   1.000
_cell.length_c   1.000
_cell.angle_alpha   90.00
_cell.angle_beta   90.00
_cell.angle_gamma   90.00
#
_symmetry.space_group_name_H-M   'P 1'
#
loop_
_entity.id
_entity.type
_entity.pdbx_description
1 polymer ?
#
loop_
_entity_poly.entity_id
_entity_poly.type
_entity_poly.pdbx_seq_one_letter_code
_entity_poly.pdbx_strand_id
1 'polypeptide(L)'
;MTGLATRRRAGAPGAGPRDGRRRAARWTGAATALVLAAVGLAAPAQAAAPDDTFEVDIRVSGRGTVTGEGSYEAGETVVLTADPGRSHVWGGWTSPELGWIGARVDSFTMPAEDVVLETTFRREMAPLKHVYRDHFDVGNIYSGPQTYAAGSPNSATVERHYNVMTAENNMKPDQLLPNDNIDPETGEFTFDFAAADAFVDQTLARGMKVHGHVLVWHGQSPARINSGTTGGTRAQARANMERYIQEVLTHFRGRAVSWDVVNEAFVDGLAEFDPETEDWRDYLRGGPNGGWSNWYAAYANGADTAAGESPADFLYDAFVLARTYGPETRLVYNDFNVFQSEGKAQAIVAMATDLNERYAAEHPEDPRLLVETIGLQSHNYINQTPAFACSDHTRLPRLSDDAAAEWQPGACSDAASVERSLQMIIEAGMTADISELDLQVWEAWNGQPEGDDRAAYRDLTDPSVKDRISRGEFDYWVGKISNRAELERIQAQRFAEYFAVYKKYSQDINRVTFWGLTDQLSWRSTHNPLLLNSDFSEKLAAAAVADPERWLGVRRPITDTSTLEETVAEASALDLRGHTYTGKTVAAVKKALGRANAVLARGGTQAQVNEATAALADAVARLEPKGPTRPRS
;
A
#
# COMPACT_ATOMS: atom_id res chain seq x y z
N MET A 1 -50.90 24.65 -27.69
CA MET A 1 -51.09 26.12 -27.66
C MET A 1 -52.17 26.45 -26.66
N THR A 2 -51.89 27.41 -25.76
CA THR A 2 -52.81 28.29 -25.01
C THR A 2 -53.90 27.63 -24.16
N GLY A 3 -54.03 27.87 -22.85
CA GLY A 3 -53.58 28.96 -21.98
C GLY A 3 -54.64 29.12 -20.88
N LEU A 4 -54.24 29.26 -19.60
CA LEU A 4 -54.37 30.47 -18.76
C LEU A 4 -55.81 31.06 -18.72
N ALA A 5 -56.44 31.48 -17.63
CA ALA A 5 -56.09 31.89 -16.26
C ALA A 5 -57.47 32.18 -15.56
N THR A 6 -57.63 32.35 -14.26
CA THR A 6 -57.40 33.63 -13.56
C THR A 6 -57.86 33.56 -12.09
N ARG A 7 -57.29 34.48 -11.30
CA ARG A 7 -57.47 34.78 -9.87
C ARG A 7 -58.81 35.45 -9.53
N ARG A 8 -59.30 35.34 -8.27
CA ARG A 8 -59.31 36.41 -7.21
C ARG A 8 -60.37 36.20 -6.08
N ARG A 9 -59.87 36.25 -4.83
CA ARG A 9 -60.29 37.00 -3.62
C ARG A 9 -61.69 36.89 -2.96
N ALA A 10 -61.60 36.55 -1.65
CA ALA A 10 -62.06 37.29 -0.45
C ALA A 10 -63.40 36.94 0.22
N GLY A 11 -63.32 36.65 1.54
CA GLY A 11 -64.43 36.65 2.49
C GLY A 11 -64.05 36.06 3.87
N ALA A 12 -63.90 36.93 4.88
CA ALA A 12 -63.93 36.62 6.33
C ALA A 12 -64.91 37.65 6.96
N PRO A 13 -65.55 37.44 8.14
CA PRO A 13 -64.87 37.44 9.45
C PRO A 13 -65.57 36.66 10.61
N GLY A 14 -64.89 36.57 11.77
CA GLY A 14 -65.47 36.15 13.06
C GLY A 14 -64.42 36.21 14.20
N ALA A 15 -64.74 36.89 15.29
CA ALA A 15 -63.85 37.54 16.27
C ALA A 15 -63.23 36.64 17.38
N GLY A 16 -62.12 37.14 17.99
CA GLY A 16 -61.29 36.51 19.05
C GLY A 16 -61.81 36.65 20.50
N PRO A 17 -60.97 36.73 21.58
CA PRO A 17 -59.71 37.52 21.62
C PRO A 17 -58.52 37.01 22.51
N ARG A 18 -57.34 37.67 22.31
CA ARG A 18 -56.25 38.04 23.26
C ARG A 18 -55.31 36.95 23.83
N ASP A 19 -54.00 37.16 24.03
CA ASP A 19 -53.01 38.20 23.69
C ASP A 19 -51.61 37.64 24.06
N GLY A 20 -50.49 38.17 23.52
CA GLY A 20 -49.16 37.93 24.12
C GLY A 20 -47.91 37.75 23.23
N ARG A 21 -47.73 38.58 22.21
CA ARG A 21 -46.45 39.07 21.61
C ARG A 21 -45.13 38.29 21.84
N ARG A 22 -44.41 37.98 20.75
CA ARG A 22 -43.02 38.44 20.49
C ARG A 22 -42.65 38.32 19.00
N ARG A 23 -41.85 39.28 18.55
CA ARG A 23 -41.54 39.64 17.16
C ARG A 23 -40.48 38.73 16.54
N ALA A 24 -40.62 38.46 15.25
CA ALA A 24 -39.56 37.97 14.39
C ALA A 24 -38.59 39.11 14.00
N ALA A 25 -37.31 38.78 13.86
CA ALA A 25 -36.36 39.52 13.03
C ALA A 25 -35.53 38.52 12.23
N ARG A 26 -35.66 38.61 10.90
CA ARG A 26 -34.77 38.00 9.91
C ARG A 26 -33.39 38.66 10.02
N TRP A 27 -32.33 37.85 9.93
CA TRP A 27 -30.98 38.32 9.61
C TRP A 27 -30.64 37.98 8.17
N THR A 28 -30.25 39.02 7.44
CA THR A 28 -29.62 39.00 6.12
C THR A 28 -28.16 39.44 6.30
N GLY A 29 -27.23 38.73 5.68
CA GLY A 29 -26.00 39.34 5.16
C GLY A 29 -24.69 39.09 5.93
N ALA A 30 -23.81 38.40 5.21
CA ALA A 30 -22.37 38.64 5.05
C ALA A 30 -21.39 38.29 6.18
N ALA A 31 -20.43 37.45 5.78
CA ALA A 31 -19.25 37.01 6.50
C ALA A 31 -18.33 38.17 6.90
N THR A 32 -17.66 38.00 8.03
CA THR A 32 -16.36 38.62 8.31
C THR A 32 -15.54 37.59 9.08
N ALA A 33 -14.42 37.17 8.48
CA ALA A 33 -13.47 36.24 9.06
C ALA A 33 -12.85 36.82 10.34
N LEU A 34 -12.65 35.99 11.36
CA LEU A 34 -11.84 36.33 12.53
C LEU A 34 -10.63 35.41 12.59
N VAL A 35 -9.45 36.00 12.40
CA VAL A 35 -8.13 35.42 12.67
C VAL A 35 -7.88 35.51 14.18
N LEU A 36 -7.40 34.44 14.82
CA LEU A 36 -6.86 34.48 16.17
C LEU A 36 -5.39 34.07 16.14
N ALA A 37 -4.52 35.08 16.10
CA ALA A 37 -3.11 34.97 16.43
C ALA A 37 -2.91 35.39 17.89
N ALA A 38 -2.00 34.70 18.58
CA ALA A 38 -1.60 34.99 19.94
C ALA A 38 -1.02 36.42 20.09
N VAL A 39 -1.84 37.37 20.55
CA VAL A 39 -1.57 38.45 21.52
C VAL A 39 -2.95 38.93 22.03
N GLY A 40 -3.27 38.71 23.30
CA GLY A 40 -4.58 39.07 23.86
C GLY A 40 -4.75 40.58 24.08
N LEU A 41 -5.61 41.22 23.29
CA LEU A 41 -6.40 42.37 23.75
C LEU A 41 -7.82 41.88 23.99
N ALA A 42 -8.24 41.99 25.23
CA ALA A 42 -9.47 41.41 25.79
C ALA A 42 -10.74 41.88 25.08
N ALA A 43 -11.55 40.92 24.60
CA ALA A 43 -13.00 41.10 24.52
C ALA A 43 -13.57 41.10 25.96
N PRO A 44 -14.69 41.79 26.23
CA PRO A 44 -15.19 41.89 27.60
C PRO A 44 -15.60 40.50 28.06
N ALA A 45 -14.83 39.98 29.01
CA ALA A 45 -15.16 38.79 29.75
C ALA A 45 -16.57 38.95 30.33
N GLN A 46 -17.45 38.00 30.02
CA GLN A 46 -18.39 37.60 31.06
C GLN A 46 -17.49 36.98 32.13
N ALA A 47 -17.23 37.73 33.20
CA ALA A 47 -16.27 37.36 34.24
C ALA A 47 -16.61 35.94 34.75
N ALA A 48 -15.75 34.97 34.43
CA ALA A 48 -15.61 33.79 35.28
C ALA A 48 -15.32 34.30 36.70
N ALA A 49 -15.95 33.68 37.70
CA ALA A 49 -15.71 34.07 39.07
C ALA A 49 -14.21 33.90 39.38
N PRO A 50 -13.54 34.82 40.09
CA PRO A 50 -12.07 34.85 40.18
C PRO A 50 -11.39 33.75 41.00
N ASP A 51 -12.03 32.60 41.26
CA ASP A 51 -11.50 31.56 42.15
C ASP A 51 -11.90 30.12 41.73
N ASP A 52 -12.42 29.90 40.52
CA ASP A 52 -12.82 28.55 40.08
C ASP A 52 -11.60 27.80 39.53
N THR A 53 -11.04 26.92 40.36
CA THR A 53 -10.06 25.91 39.95
C THR A 53 -10.77 24.66 39.44
N PHE A 54 -10.18 24.02 38.43
CA PHE A 54 -10.69 22.79 37.81
C PHE A 54 -9.64 21.68 37.93
N GLU A 55 -10.09 20.44 38.05
CA GLU A 55 -9.20 19.30 38.26
C GLU A 55 -8.76 18.66 36.94
N VAL A 56 -7.48 18.26 36.90
CA VAL A 56 -6.93 17.38 35.88
C VAL A 56 -6.65 16.03 36.51
N ASP A 57 -7.43 15.03 36.10
CA ASP A 57 -7.21 13.62 36.46
C ASP A 57 -6.48 12.91 35.32
N ILE A 58 -5.45 12.10 35.60
CA ILE A 58 -4.71 11.33 34.60
C ILE A 58 -4.92 9.82 34.78
N ARG A 59 -5.48 9.18 33.74
CA ARG A 59 -5.59 7.73 33.63
C ARG A 59 -4.48 7.18 32.76
N VAL A 60 -3.63 6.34 33.34
CA VAL A 60 -2.52 5.69 32.63
C VAL A 60 -2.85 4.23 32.36
N SER A 61 -2.67 3.81 31.10
CA SER A 61 -2.66 2.40 30.71
C SER A 61 -1.27 2.00 30.21
N GLY A 62 -0.78 0.83 30.62
CA GLY A 62 0.55 0.34 30.25
C GLY A 62 1.65 0.73 31.24
N ARG A 63 2.91 0.70 30.79
CA ARG A 63 4.09 0.96 31.63
C ARG A 63 4.77 2.28 31.26
N GLY A 64 4.68 3.25 32.16
CA GLY A 64 5.38 4.52 32.08
C GLY A 64 4.96 5.42 33.25
N THR A 65 5.55 6.61 33.31
CA THR A 65 5.25 7.62 34.33
C THR A 65 4.77 8.89 33.68
N VAL A 66 3.89 9.62 34.38
CA VAL A 66 3.30 10.86 33.88
C VAL A 66 3.32 11.94 34.95
N THR A 67 3.25 13.20 34.54
CA THR A 67 2.96 14.35 35.42
C THR A 67 1.93 15.26 34.76
N GLY A 68 1.23 16.05 35.56
CA GLY A 68 0.24 17.01 35.07
C GLY A 68 -1.07 17.01 35.84
N GLU A 69 -1.33 15.99 36.68
CA GLU A 69 -2.48 15.98 37.58
C GLU A 69 -2.42 17.14 38.58
N GLY A 70 -3.58 17.71 38.89
CA GLY A 70 -3.71 18.78 39.87
C GLY A 70 -4.88 19.70 39.59
N SER A 71 -4.97 20.74 40.42
CA SER A 71 -5.99 21.79 40.35
C SER A 71 -5.39 23.03 39.68
N TYR A 72 -6.04 23.55 38.64
CA TYR A 72 -5.55 24.66 37.83
C TYR A 72 -6.66 25.69 37.60
N GLU A 73 -6.28 26.95 37.41
CA GLU A 73 -7.26 27.99 37.02
C GLU A 73 -7.64 27.85 35.53
N ALA A 74 -8.88 28.18 35.17
CA ALA A 74 -9.26 28.25 33.77
C ALA A 74 -8.36 29.23 32.99
N GLY A 75 -7.78 28.77 31.88
CA GLY A 75 -6.81 29.53 31.07
C GLY A 75 -5.35 29.33 31.48
N GLU A 76 -5.06 28.64 32.59
CA GLU A 76 -3.71 28.28 32.99
C GLU A 76 -3.09 27.26 32.03
N THR A 77 -1.78 27.28 31.85
CA THR A 77 -1.07 26.26 31.05
C THR A 77 -0.66 25.09 31.94
N VAL A 78 -1.29 23.95 31.71
CA VAL A 78 -0.95 22.69 32.37
C VAL A 78 0.20 22.05 31.62
N VAL A 79 1.33 21.80 32.29
CA VAL A 79 2.48 21.10 31.71
C VAL A 79 2.36 19.60 31.95
N LEU A 80 2.41 18.83 30.88
CA LEU A 80 2.29 17.38 30.86
C LEU A 80 3.65 16.74 30.59
N THR A 81 3.96 15.66 31.30
CA THR A 81 5.05 14.77 30.91
C THR A 81 4.55 13.34 30.80
N ALA A 82 5.13 12.57 29.88
CA ALA A 82 4.89 11.15 29.72
C ALA A 82 6.20 10.45 29.36
N ASP A 83 6.75 9.72 30.31
CA ASP A 83 7.99 8.96 30.16
C ASP A 83 7.69 7.46 30.04
N PRO A 84 7.86 6.87 28.85
CA PRO A 84 7.59 5.45 28.65
C PRO A 84 8.56 4.57 29.43
N GLY A 85 8.03 3.51 30.04
CA GLY A 85 8.85 2.47 30.65
C GLY A 85 9.71 1.75 29.59
N ARG A 86 10.76 1.06 30.05
CA ARG A 86 11.68 0.32 29.15
C ARG A 86 10.93 -0.54 28.14
N SER A 87 11.31 -0.45 26.86
CA SER A 87 10.70 -1.17 25.73
C SER A 87 9.23 -0.83 25.46
N HIS A 88 8.76 0.29 25.98
CA HIS A 88 7.47 0.88 25.64
C HIS A 88 7.69 2.20 24.91
N VAL A 89 6.69 2.59 24.14
CA VAL A 89 6.57 3.90 23.51
C VAL A 89 5.31 4.57 24.02
N TRP A 90 5.36 5.89 24.10
CA TRP A 90 4.23 6.68 24.51
C TRP A 90 3.23 6.82 23.35
N GLY A 91 1.98 6.47 23.62
CA GLY A 91 0.88 6.45 22.68
C GLY A 91 -0.02 7.68 22.74
N GLY A 92 0.41 8.78 23.35
CA GLY A 92 -0.31 10.06 23.36
C GLY A 92 -1.35 10.26 24.46
N TRP A 93 -1.90 11.47 24.50
CA TRP A 93 -2.98 11.93 25.36
C TRP A 93 -4.32 11.90 24.63
N THR A 94 -5.35 11.39 25.30
CA THR A 94 -6.77 11.57 24.99
C THR A 94 -7.50 12.15 26.18
N SER A 95 -8.73 12.60 25.98
CA SER A 95 -9.66 12.95 27.04
C SER A 95 -11.07 12.63 26.53
N PRO A 96 -11.96 12.09 27.38
CA PRO A 96 -13.37 11.97 27.03
C PRO A 96 -14.03 13.31 26.69
N GLU A 97 -13.60 14.38 27.37
CA GLU A 97 -14.13 15.74 27.22
C GLU A 97 -13.53 16.46 26.00
N LEU A 98 -12.22 16.32 25.79
CA LEU A 98 -11.47 17.06 24.77
C LEU A 98 -11.16 16.24 23.50
N GLY A 99 -11.44 14.94 23.51
CA GLY A 99 -11.06 14.02 22.44
C GLY A 99 -9.56 13.68 22.46
N TRP A 100 -8.96 13.40 21.31
CA TRP A 100 -7.51 13.20 21.25
C TRP A 100 -6.75 14.51 21.33
N ILE A 101 -5.83 14.56 22.28
CA ILE A 101 -5.03 15.73 22.62
C ILE A 101 -3.72 15.68 21.82
N GLY A 102 -3.01 14.54 21.79
CA GLY A 102 -1.85 14.36 20.91
C GLY A 102 -0.83 13.31 21.36
N ALA A 103 -0.09 12.73 20.40
CA ALA A 103 1.00 11.78 20.69
C ALA A 103 2.17 12.39 21.46
N ARG A 104 2.29 13.73 21.45
CA ARG A 104 3.42 14.51 21.96
C ARG A 104 3.01 15.91 22.42
N VAL A 105 1.88 16.01 23.12
CA VAL A 105 1.48 17.25 23.77
C VAL A 105 2.12 17.33 25.14
N ASP A 106 2.99 18.30 25.33
CA ASP A 106 3.69 18.59 26.58
C ASP A 106 2.98 19.67 27.41
N SER A 107 1.91 20.28 26.88
CA SER A 107 1.08 21.22 27.62
C SER A 107 -0.27 21.49 26.96
N PHE A 108 -1.27 21.87 27.75
CA PHE A 108 -2.54 22.39 27.24
C PHE A 108 -3.06 23.54 28.10
N THR A 109 -3.96 24.35 27.54
CA THR A 109 -4.63 25.41 28.30
C THR A 109 -5.86 24.85 29.01
N MET A 110 -5.94 25.02 30.32
CA MET A 110 -7.02 24.49 31.15
C MET A 110 -8.37 25.08 30.74
N PRO A 111 -9.39 24.26 30.39
CA PRO A 111 -10.73 24.74 30.14
C PRO A 111 -11.45 25.11 31.44
N ALA A 112 -12.63 25.72 31.34
CA ALA A 112 -13.47 26.03 32.49
C ALA A 112 -14.35 24.83 32.91
N GLU A 113 -13.74 23.63 32.97
CA GLU A 113 -14.34 22.37 33.40
C GLU A 113 -13.24 21.37 33.80
N ASP A 114 -13.60 20.37 34.63
CA ASP A 114 -12.69 19.28 34.99
C ASP A 114 -12.32 18.45 33.76
N VAL A 115 -11.08 18.00 33.67
CA VAL A 115 -10.54 17.26 32.53
C VAL A 115 -10.00 15.91 32.97
N VAL A 116 -10.47 14.85 32.32
CA VAL A 116 -9.84 13.54 32.43
C VAL A 116 -8.91 13.36 31.25
N LEU A 117 -7.61 13.31 31.51
CA LEU A 117 -6.61 12.88 30.54
C LEU A 117 -6.43 11.37 30.61
N GLU A 118 -6.37 10.70 29.48
CA GLU A 118 -6.02 9.29 29.37
C GLU A 118 -4.79 9.15 28.50
N THR A 119 -3.85 8.31 28.90
CA THR A 119 -2.68 8.00 28.09
C THR A 119 -2.35 6.52 28.09
N THR A 120 -1.68 6.09 27.01
CA THR A 120 -1.28 4.71 26.83
C THR A 120 0.23 4.61 26.62
N PHE A 121 0.86 3.66 27.29
CA PHE A 121 2.21 3.21 26.99
C PHE A 121 2.11 1.83 26.35
N ARG A 122 2.42 1.75 25.06
CA ARG A 122 2.37 0.50 24.30
C ARG A 122 3.76 -0.09 24.16
N ARG A 123 3.86 -1.39 23.96
CA ARG A 123 5.14 -2.02 23.65
C ARG A 123 5.65 -1.46 22.33
N GLU A 124 6.95 -1.16 22.27
CA GLU A 124 7.62 -0.79 21.01
C GLU A 124 7.37 -1.87 19.95
N MET A 125 7.09 -1.44 18.72
CA MET A 125 6.86 -2.31 17.57
C MET A 125 7.98 -3.34 17.45
N ALA A 126 7.63 -4.61 17.23
CA ALA A 126 8.63 -5.64 16.96
C ALA A 126 9.33 -5.38 15.62
N PRO A 127 10.61 -5.78 15.45
CA PRO A 127 11.29 -5.77 14.16
C PRO A 127 10.43 -6.40 13.05
N LEU A 128 10.06 -5.63 12.02
CA LEU A 128 9.11 -6.09 11.00
C LEU A 128 9.64 -7.29 10.22
N LYS A 129 10.92 -7.27 9.85
CA LYS A 129 11.63 -8.42 9.27
C LYS A 129 11.57 -9.70 10.10
N HIS A 130 11.34 -9.62 11.42
CA HIS A 130 11.14 -10.80 12.27
C HIS A 130 9.67 -11.20 12.34
N VAL A 131 8.75 -10.23 12.39
CA VAL A 131 7.30 -10.47 12.34
C VAL A 131 6.91 -11.21 11.06
N TYR A 132 7.50 -10.80 9.93
CA TYR A 132 7.14 -11.29 8.60
C TYR A 132 8.14 -12.30 8.00
N ARG A 133 9.15 -12.75 8.77
CA ARG A 133 10.22 -13.62 8.26
C ARG A 133 9.74 -14.89 7.53
N ASP A 134 8.60 -15.41 7.95
CA ASP A 134 7.98 -16.66 7.44
C ASP A 134 6.88 -16.35 6.40
N HIS A 135 6.76 -15.09 5.97
CA HIS A 135 5.75 -14.61 5.03
C HIS A 135 6.42 -14.01 3.78
N PHE A 136 7.12 -12.88 3.93
CA PHE A 136 7.73 -12.14 2.82
C PHE A 136 8.89 -11.26 3.31
N ASP A 137 9.74 -10.78 2.40
CA ASP A 137 10.74 -9.77 2.73
C ASP A 137 10.05 -8.43 3.04
N VAL A 138 10.55 -7.69 4.04
CA VAL A 138 10.05 -6.36 4.39
C VAL A 138 11.09 -5.33 4.01
N GLY A 139 10.71 -4.39 3.15
CA GLY A 139 11.63 -3.42 2.58
C GLY A 139 11.36 -1.98 2.93
N ASN A 140 12.36 -1.15 2.61
CA ASN A 140 12.25 0.31 2.59
C ASN A 140 13.15 0.88 1.48
N ILE A 141 13.12 2.19 1.30
CA ILE A 141 13.94 2.89 0.30
C ILE A 141 15.26 3.40 0.87
N TYR A 142 16.24 3.52 -0.02
CA TYR A 142 17.44 4.32 0.16
C TYR A 142 17.29 5.65 -0.60
N SER A 143 17.25 6.74 0.15
CA SER A 143 17.04 8.11 -0.36
C SER A 143 18.34 8.93 -0.43
N GLY A 144 19.49 8.27 -0.27
CA GLY A 144 20.82 8.89 -0.22
C GLY A 144 21.65 8.51 1.02
N PRO A 145 22.88 9.02 1.13
CA PRO A 145 23.83 8.61 2.18
C PRO A 145 23.31 8.76 3.61
N GLN A 146 22.40 9.70 3.85
CA GLN A 146 21.73 9.91 5.14
C GLN A 146 20.93 8.69 5.61
N THR A 147 20.41 7.85 4.70
CA THR A 147 19.70 6.62 5.08
C THR A 147 20.60 5.67 5.85
N TYR A 148 21.89 5.63 5.52
CA TYR A 148 22.90 4.73 6.09
C TYR A 148 23.94 5.44 6.95
N ALA A 149 23.69 6.70 7.32
CA ALA A 149 24.60 7.46 8.16
C ALA A 149 24.80 6.76 9.52
N ALA A 150 26.06 6.42 9.83
CA ALA A 150 26.40 5.67 11.03
C ALA A 150 25.92 6.39 12.31
N GLY A 151 25.26 5.64 13.19
CA GLY A 151 24.70 6.17 14.44
C GLY A 151 23.45 7.05 14.27
N SER A 152 22.93 7.22 13.05
CA SER A 152 21.69 7.96 12.82
C SER A 152 20.44 7.13 13.17
N PRO A 153 19.32 7.80 13.53
CA PRO A 153 18.02 7.15 13.63
C PRO A 153 17.60 6.42 12.34
N ASN A 154 17.98 6.94 11.17
CA ASN A 154 17.69 6.32 9.87
C ASN A 154 18.33 4.93 9.78
N SER A 155 19.66 4.83 9.98
CA SER A 155 20.39 3.56 9.88
C SER A 155 19.90 2.58 10.94
N ALA A 156 19.66 3.05 12.16
CA ALA A 156 19.14 2.21 13.25
C ALA A 156 17.74 1.65 12.93
N THR A 157 16.86 2.47 12.35
CA THR A 157 15.52 2.05 11.93
C THR A 157 15.61 1.03 10.80
N VAL A 158 16.47 1.27 9.80
CA VAL A 158 16.64 0.33 8.70
C VAL A 158 17.14 -1.03 9.18
N GLU A 159 18.22 -1.03 9.95
CA GLU A 159 18.83 -2.25 10.48
C GLU A 159 17.87 -3.02 11.40
N ARG A 160 17.00 -2.32 12.11
CA ARG A 160 15.99 -2.94 12.98
C ARG A 160 14.89 -3.59 12.17
N HIS A 161 14.33 -2.91 11.16
CA HIS A 161 13.03 -3.31 10.58
C HIS A 161 13.09 -4.04 9.25
N TYR A 162 14.09 -3.80 8.40
CA TYR A 162 14.02 -4.19 6.98
C TYR A 162 15.11 -5.19 6.59
N ASN A 163 14.86 -5.95 5.52
CA ASN A 163 15.76 -6.97 4.98
C ASN A 163 15.94 -6.90 3.45
N VAL A 164 15.21 -6.03 2.76
CA VAL A 164 15.40 -5.70 1.34
C VAL A 164 15.32 -4.20 1.15
N MET A 165 16.15 -3.63 0.28
CA MET A 165 16.17 -2.19 0.05
C MET A 165 16.07 -1.87 -1.44
N THR A 166 15.40 -0.77 -1.76
CA THR A 166 15.25 -0.22 -3.12
C THR A 166 15.90 1.16 -3.16
N ALA A 167 16.71 1.48 -4.17
CA ALA A 167 17.15 2.86 -4.35
C ALA A 167 15.98 3.72 -4.84
N GLU A 168 15.66 4.81 -4.13
CA GLU A 168 14.56 5.71 -4.53
C GLU A 168 14.82 6.33 -5.91
N ASN A 169 16.09 6.65 -6.19
CA ASN A 169 16.49 7.26 -7.46
C ASN A 169 17.78 6.69 -8.04
N ASN A 170 18.77 6.31 -7.23
CA ASN A 170 20.14 6.02 -7.70
C ASN A 170 20.27 4.88 -8.72
N MET A 171 19.23 4.08 -8.96
CA MET A 171 19.22 3.00 -9.96
C MET A 171 18.26 3.27 -11.14
N LYS A 172 17.69 4.47 -11.24
CA LYS A 172 16.88 4.90 -12.38
C LYS A 172 17.76 5.18 -13.61
N PRO A 173 17.21 5.10 -14.83
CA PRO A 173 18.04 5.17 -16.04
C PRO A 173 18.83 6.46 -16.20
N ASP A 174 18.28 7.62 -15.85
CA ASP A 174 19.01 8.89 -15.91
C ASP A 174 20.13 9.05 -14.86
N GLN A 175 20.13 8.23 -13.80
CA GLN A 175 21.20 8.19 -12.81
C GLN A 175 22.32 7.25 -13.25
N LEU A 176 21.98 6.10 -13.83
CA LEU A 176 22.95 5.09 -14.29
C LEU A 176 23.59 5.48 -15.62
N LEU A 177 22.83 6.16 -16.48
CA LEU A 177 23.27 6.69 -17.78
C LEU A 177 22.74 8.12 -17.94
N PRO A 178 23.40 9.13 -17.35
CA PRO A 178 23.04 10.53 -17.58
C PRO A 178 22.98 10.85 -19.07
N ASN A 179 22.04 11.71 -19.47
CA ASN A 179 21.82 11.98 -20.90
C ASN A 179 23.06 12.56 -21.62
N ASP A 180 23.89 13.32 -20.91
CA ASP A 180 25.13 13.88 -21.46
C ASP A 180 26.24 12.84 -21.64
N ASN A 181 26.07 11.65 -21.06
CA ASN A 181 26.96 10.50 -21.26
C ASN A 181 26.56 9.62 -22.45
N ILE A 182 25.59 10.05 -23.25
CA ILE A 182 25.29 9.45 -24.55
C ILE A 182 25.84 10.40 -25.61
N ASP A 183 26.90 9.98 -26.30
CA ASP A 183 27.56 10.80 -27.31
C ASP A 183 26.55 11.16 -28.43
N PRO A 184 26.38 12.46 -28.74
CA PRO A 184 25.34 12.92 -29.67
C PRO A 184 25.57 12.51 -31.13
N GLU A 185 26.80 12.17 -31.51
CA GLU A 185 27.19 11.85 -32.88
C GLU A 185 27.30 10.34 -33.12
N THR A 186 27.85 9.61 -32.15
CA THR A 186 28.14 8.18 -32.23
C THR A 186 27.10 7.33 -31.51
N GLY A 187 26.42 7.87 -30.50
CA GLY A 187 25.51 7.13 -29.63
C GLY A 187 26.22 6.22 -28.63
N GLU A 188 27.53 6.36 -28.43
CA GLU A 188 28.30 5.60 -27.43
C GLU A 188 27.91 5.99 -26.00
N PHE A 189 27.91 5.02 -25.07
CA PHE A 189 27.46 5.21 -23.69
C PHE A 189 28.65 5.27 -22.72
N THR A 190 28.55 6.16 -21.72
CA THR A 190 29.42 6.15 -20.53
C THR A 190 28.57 6.04 -19.26
N PHE A 191 28.60 4.91 -18.58
CA PHE A 191 27.78 4.70 -17.39
C PHE A 191 28.37 5.39 -16.15
N ASP A 192 27.50 5.82 -15.23
CA ASP A 192 27.87 6.25 -13.88
C ASP A 192 27.19 5.34 -12.84
N PHE A 193 27.95 4.38 -12.32
CA PHE A 193 27.48 3.45 -11.30
C PHE A 193 27.84 3.87 -9.88
N ALA A 194 28.56 4.98 -9.66
CA ALA A 194 29.21 5.23 -8.38
C ALA A 194 28.22 5.31 -7.20
N ALA A 195 27.11 6.03 -7.39
CA ALA A 195 26.10 6.18 -6.34
C ALA A 195 25.26 4.90 -6.15
N ALA A 196 24.98 4.17 -7.23
CA ALA A 196 24.28 2.90 -7.19
C ALA A 196 25.13 1.81 -6.51
N ASP A 197 26.42 1.72 -6.82
CA ASP A 197 27.35 0.80 -6.17
C ASP A 197 27.46 1.10 -4.67
N ALA A 198 27.58 2.38 -4.30
CA ALA A 198 27.60 2.76 -2.89
C ALA A 198 26.33 2.31 -2.15
N PHE A 199 25.16 2.39 -2.77
CA PHE A 199 23.91 1.87 -2.22
C PHE A 199 23.94 0.33 -2.11
N VAL A 200 24.27 -0.36 -3.20
CA VAL A 200 24.26 -1.83 -3.28
C VAL A 200 25.24 -2.42 -2.27
N ASP A 201 26.50 -1.95 -2.26
CA ASP A 201 27.54 -2.47 -1.36
C ASP A 201 27.18 -2.26 0.10
N GLN A 202 26.67 -1.09 0.46
CA GLN A 202 26.24 -0.79 1.82
C GLN A 202 25.02 -1.59 2.27
N THR A 203 24.12 -1.92 1.33
CA THR A 203 22.95 -2.77 1.60
C THR A 203 23.38 -4.21 1.83
N LEU A 204 24.21 -4.76 0.94
CA LEU A 204 24.73 -6.13 1.05
C LEU A 204 25.62 -6.30 2.29
N ALA A 205 26.44 -5.31 2.65
CA ALA A 205 27.27 -5.33 3.85
C ALA A 205 26.45 -5.41 5.16
N ARG A 206 25.17 -4.99 5.12
CA ARG A 206 24.21 -5.12 6.23
C ARG A 206 23.44 -6.44 6.21
N GLY A 207 23.75 -7.34 5.28
CA GLY A 207 23.04 -8.61 5.10
C GLY A 207 21.63 -8.45 4.55
N MET A 208 21.35 -7.32 3.90
CA MET A 208 20.06 -7.04 3.27
C MET A 208 20.13 -7.30 1.76
N LYS A 209 18.99 -7.65 1.17
CA LYS A 209 18.82 -7.84 -0.27
C LYS A 209 18.65 -6.49 -0.97
N VAL A 210 18.92 -6.45 -2.27
CA VAL A 210 18.64 -5.29 -3.13
C VAL A 210 17.56 -5.66 -4.13
N HIS A 211 16.57 -4.81 -4.27
CA HIS A 211 15.68 -4.78 -5.42
C HIS A 211 16.11 -3.64 -6.35
N GLY A 212 16.32 -3.94 -7.64
CA GLY A 212 16.71 -2.96 -8.64
C GLY A 212 15.50 -2.25 -9.24
N HIS A 213 15.55 -0.93 -9.28
CA HIS A 213 14.47 -0.08 -9.77
C HIS A 213 15.09 1.11 -10.54
N VAL A 214 14.99 1.22 -11.85
CA VAL A 214 14.25 0.42 -12.86
C VAL A 214 15.05 0.41 -14.17
N LEU A 215 14.89 -0.61 -15.02
CA LEU A 215 15.57 -0.67 -16.33
C LEU A 215 14.89 0.21 -17.41
N VAL A 216 13.59 0.06 -17.62
CA VAL A 216 12.84 0.77 -18.68
C VAL A 216 11.68 1.53 -18.06
N TRP A 217 11.69 2.86 -18.22
CA TRP A 217 10.61 3.72 -17.76
C TRP A 217 10.36 4.86 -18.76
N HIS A 218 9.15 5.38 -18.78
CA HIS A 218 8.80 6.57 -19.56
C HIS A 218 9.27 7.86 -18.88
N GLY A 219 9.40 7.83 -17.54
CA GLY A 219 10.01 8.88 -16.72
C GLY A 219 11.51 8.68 -16.49
N GLN A 220 12.18 9.73 -15.99
CA GLN A 220 13.60 9.74 -15.53
C GLN A 220 14.55 8.87 -16.38
N SER A 221 14.43 9.01 -17.69
CA SER A 221 15.22 8.26 -18.67
C SER A 221 15.96 9.23 -19.58
N PRO A 222 17.23 8.94 -19.93
CA PRO A 222 18.02 9.83 -20.77
C PRO A 222 17.40 9.91 -22.17
N ALA A 223 16.97 11.09 -22.59
CA ALA A 223 16.22 11.26 -23.84
C ALA A 223 16.93 10.64 -25.06
N ARG A 224 18.26 10.73 -25.16
CA ARG A 224 19.03 10.18 -26.30
C ARG A 224 18.97 8.66 -26.44
N ILE A 225 18.53 7.93 -25.41
CA ILE A 225 18.40 6.47 -25.46
C ILE A 225 17.25 6.02 -26.38
N ASN A 226 16.18 6.82 -26.45
CA ASN A 226 14.91 6.48 -27.11
C ASN A 226 14.28 7.66 -27.86
N SER A 227 15.06 8.69 -28.20
CA SER A 227 14.60 9.83 -28.99
C SER A 227 15.75 10.47 -29.78
N GLY A 228 15.41 11.43 -30.65
CA GLY A 228 16.39 12.17 -31.43
C GLY A 228 17.15 11.29 -32.44
N THR A 229 18.36 11.70 -32.80
CA THR A 229 19.18 11.03 -33.83
C THR A 229 19.86 9.75 -33.37
N THR A 230 19.99 9.54 -32.05
CA THR A 230 20.71 8.40 -31.45
C THR A 230 19.78 7.28 -30.99
N GLY A 231 18.49 7.56 -30.74
CA GLY A 231 17.53 6.58 -30.24
C GLY A 231 16.11 6.72 -30.80
N GLY A 232 15.87 7.61 -31.77
CA GLY A 232 14.52 7.96 -32.20
C GLY A 232 13.84 6.99 -33.17
N THR A 233 14.53 5.92 -33.61
CA THR A 233 13.95 4.86 -34.46
C THR A 233 13.88 3.54 -33.71
N ARG A 234 13.00 2.63 -34.13
CA ARG A 234 12.82 1.30 -33.53
C ARG A 234 14.14 0.55 -33.40
N ALA A 235 14.91 0.50 -34.50
CA ALA A 235 16.19 -0.19 -34.53
C ALA A 235 17.21 0.42 -33.56
N GLN A 236 17.30 1.75 -33.49
CA GLN A 236 18.21 2.44 -32.57
C GLN A 236 17.79 2.30 -31.12
N ALA A 237 16.51 2.50 -30.81
CA ALA A 237 15.98 2.34 -29.47
C ALA A 237 16.17 0.91 -28.95
N ARG A 238 15.91 -0.10 -29.78
CA ARG A 238 16.15 -1.50 -29.42
C ARG A 238 17.62 -1.79 -29.15
N ALA A 239 18.53 -1.31 -30.01
CA ALA A 239 19.97 -1.48 -29.82
C ALA A 239 20.47 -0.77 -28.54
N ASN A 240 19.95 0.43 -28.26
CA ASN A 240 20.26 1.18 -27.05
C ASN A 240 19.71 0.50 -25.80
N MET A 241 18.49 -0.05 -25.85
CA MET A 241 17.88 -0.83 -24.78
C MET A 241 18.72 -2.07 -24.46
N GLU A 242 19.14 -2.81 -25.49
CA GLU A 242 20.02 -3.98 -25.31
C GLU A 242 21.33 -3.60 -24.65
N ARG A 243 22.03 -2.57 -25.16
CA ARG A 243 23.29 -2.11 -24.57
C ARG A 243 23.12 -1.68 -23.11
N TYR A 244 22.05 -0.94 -22.81
CA TYR A 244 21.76 -0.48 -21.46
C TYR A 244 21.44 -1.63 -20.51
N ILE A 245 20.49 -2.51 -20.87
CA ILE A 245 20.08 -3.64 -20.04
C ILE A 245 21.25 -4.61 -19.83
N GLN A 246 22.03 -4.89 -20.89
CA GLN A 246 23.21 -5.74 -20.80
C GLN A 246 24.21 -5.21 -19.79
N GLU A 247 24.59 -3.93 -19.88
CA GLU A 247 25.61 -3.36 -19.00
C GLU A 247 25.11 -3.31 -17.55
N VAL A 248 23.90 -2.82 -17.32
CA VAL A 248 23.33 -2.69 -15.96
C VAL A 248 23.19 -4.06 -15.29
N LEU A 249 22.58 -5.04 -15.95
CA LEU A 249 22.38 -6.37 -15.35
C LEU A 249 23.68 -7.16 -15.23
N THR A 250 24.67 -6.93 -16.10
CA THR A 250 26.00 -7.53 -15.96
C THR A 250 26.73 -6.93 -14.77
N HIS A 251 26.70 -5.60 -14.60
CA HIS A 251 27.35 -4.89 -13.50
C HIS A 251 26.79 -5.27 -12.12
N PHE A 252 25.46 -5.44 -12.01
CA PHE A 252 24.78 -5.81 -10.76
C PHE A 252 24.49 -7.31 -10.62
N ARG A 253 25.08 -8.16 -11.46
CA ARG A 253 24.82 -9.62 -11.45
C ARG A 253 25.06 -10.22 -10.06
N GLY A 254 24.04 -10.92 -9.54
CA GLY A 254 24.08 -11.55 -8.22
C GLY A 254 24.07 -10.60 -7.02
N ARG A 255 23.95 -9.28 -7.27
CA ARG A 255 23.90 -8.23 -6.23
C ARG A 255 22.51 -7.63 -6.05
N ALA A 256 21.54 -7.97 -6.92
CA ALA A 256 20.13 -7.67 -6.79
C ALA A 256 19.29 -8.94 -6.99
N VAL A 257 18.27 -9.15 -6.15
CA VAL A 257 17.45 -10.38 -6.16
C VAL A 257 16.29 -10.32 -7.15
N SER A 258 15.86 -9.11 -7.51
CA SER A 258 14.82 -8.85 -8.49
C SER A 258 15.03 -7.47 -9.12
N TRP A 259 14.42 -7.25 -10.28
CA TRP A 259 14.48 -5.98 -10.99
C TRP A 259 13.12 -5.61 -11.56
N ASP A 260 12.71 -4.36 -11.35
CA ASP A 260 11.68 -3.73 -12.17
C ASP A 260 12.26 -3.54 -13.58
N VAL A 261 11.83 -4.40 -14.50
CA VAL A 261 12.28 -4.38 -15.90
C VAL A 261 11.59 -3.24 -16.64
N VAL A 262 10.27 -3.16 -16.50
CA VAL A 262 9.46 -2.07 -17.06
C VAL A 262 8.61 -1.48 -15.95
N ASN A 263 8.61 -0.15 -15.84
CA ASN A 263 7.77 0.59 -14.89
C ASN A 263 6.72 1.43 -15.63
N GLU A 264 5.49 1.44 -15.13
CA GLU A 264 4.40 2.36 -15.49
C GLU A 264 4.16 2.51 -17.00
N ALA A 265 4.07 1.40 -17.72
CA ALA A 265 3.85 1.40 -19.16
C ALA A 265 2.39 1.72 -19.53
N PHE A 266 1.43 1.48 -18.64
CA PHE A 266 0.00 1.70 -18.90
C PHE A 266 -0.45 3.12 -18.57
N VAL A 267 -1.44 3.59 -19.33
CA VAL A 267 -2.20 4.81 -19.03
C VAL A 267 -2.99 4.68 -17.72
N ASP A 268 -3.39 5.81 -17.16
CA ASP A 268 -4.22 5.87 -15.96
C ASP A 268 -5.70 5.99 -16.30
N GLY A 269 -6.57 5.70 -15.32
CA GLY A 269 -8.02 5.87 -15.47
C GLY A 269 -8.73 4.76 -16.27
N LEU A 270 -8.07 3.62 -16.49
CA LEU A 270 -8.67 2.45 -17.14
C LEU A 270 -9.64 1.72 -16.20
N ALA A 271 -10.88 2.19 -16.08
CA ALA A 271 -11.83 1.63 -15.11
C ALA A 271 -12.20 0.15 -15.40
N GLU A 272 -12.44 -0.18 -16.67
CA GLU A 272 -12.87 -1.50 -17.15
C GLU A 272 -11.96 -1.93 -18.30
N PHE A 273 -11.67 -3.23 -18.39
CA PHE A 273 -10.95 -3.84 -19.49
C PHE A 273 -11.42 -5.29 -19.66
N ASP A 274 -11.85 -5.65 -20.86
CA ASP A 274 -12.24 -7.01 -21.20
C ASP A 274 -11.18 -7.70 -22.10
N PRO A 275 -10.39 -8.65 -21.57
CA PRO A 275 -9.36 -9.35 -22.36
C PRO A 275 -9.92 -10.18 -23.51
N GLU A 276 -11.24 -10.47 -23.55
CA GLU A 276 -11.85 -11.21 -24.66
C GLU A 276 -12.14 -10.31 -25.88
N THR A 277 -12.29 -9.01 -25.67
CA THR A 277 -12.74 -8.07 -26.72
C THR A 277 -11.81 -6.91 -26.96
N GLU A 278 -10.84 -6.66 -26.07
CA GLU A 278 -9.94 -5.52 -26.12
C GLU A 278 -8.46 -5.96 -26.15
N ASP A 279 -7.60 -5.15 -26.78
CA ASP A 279 -6.16 -5.39 -26.83
C ASP A 279 -5.46 -4.51 -25.77
N TRP A 280 -4.71 -5.14 -24.86
CA TRP A 280 -3.95 -4.43 -23.83
C TRP A 280 -2.96 -3.42 -24.42
N ARG A 281 -2.50 -3.63 -25.67
CA ARG A 281 -1.57 -2.74 -26.38
C ARG A 281 -2.14 -1.34 -26.59
N ASP A 282 -3.47 -1.21 -26.67
CA ASP A 282 -4.12 0.08 -26.88
C ASP A 282 -4.06 0.99 -25.64
N TYR A 283 -3.78 0.40 -24.48
CA TYR A 283 -3.75 1.05 -23.17
C TYR A 283 -2.34 1.40 -22.67
N LEU A 284 -1.32 1.20 -23.50
CA LEU A 284 0.03 1.67 -23.23
C LEU A 284 0.15 3.20 -23.38
N ARG A 285 1.01 3.82 -22.56
CA ARG A 285 1.38 5.23 -22.71
C ARG A 285 2.02 5.47 -24.09
N GLY A 286 1.45 6.42 -24.82
CA GLY A 286 1.82 6.71 -26.21
C GLY A 286 1.00 5.95 -27.25
N GLY A 287 0.17 5.00 -26.81
CA GLY A 287 -0.81 4.29 -27.62
C GLY A 287 -2.06 5.12 -27.93
N PRO A 288 -3.05 4.50 -28.59
CA PRO A 288 -4.30 5.15 -29.01
C PRO A 288 -5.08 5.81 -27.87
N ASN A 289 -5.02 5.24 -26.65
CA ASN A 289 -5.76 5.74 -25.48
C ASN A 289 -4.98 6.78 -24.65
N GLY A 290 -3.86 7.30 -25.16
CA GLY A 290 -3.20 8.48 -24.64
C GLY A 290 -1.93 8.21 -23.83
N GLY A 291 -1.61 9.13 -22.92
CA GLY A 291 -0.30 9.16 -22.24
C GLY A 291 0.85 9.51 -23.19
N TRP A 292 2.08 9.35 -22.70
CA TRP A 292 3.29 9.59 -23.46
C TRP A 292 4.40 8.62 -23.08
N SER A 293 5.10 8.08 -24.09
CA SER A 293 6.30 7.26 -23.91
C SER A 293 7.23 7.44 -25.10
N ASN A 294 8.47 7.86 -24.84
CA ASN A 294 9.51 7.91 -25.88
C ASN A 294 9.84 6.51 -26.41
N TRP A 295 9.75 5.47 -25.58
CA TRP A 295 9.94 4.08 -26.01
C TRP A 295 8.89 3.66 -27.04
N TYR A 296 7.60 3.91 -26.74
CA TYR A 296 6.51 3.63 -27.67
C TYR A 296 6.69 4.42 -28.98
N ALA A 297 6.98 5.72 -28.88
CA ALA A 297 7.18 6.57 -30.05
C ALA A 297 8.36 6.12 -30.93
N ALA A 298 9.49 5.73 -30.33
CA ALA A 298 10.64 5.23 -31.06
C ALA A 298 10.35 3.87 -31.70
N TYR A 299 9.71 2.94 -30.98
CA TYR A 299 9.34 1.62 -31.51
C TYR A 299 8.29 1.70 -32.62
N ALA A 300 7.43 2.72 -32.64
CA ALA A 300 6.54 3.02 -33.75
C ALA A 300 7.29 3.55 -34.98
N ASN A 301 8.39 4.30 -34.78
CA ASN A 301 9.16 4.89 -35.86
C ASN A 301 10.06 3.86 -36.56
N GLY A 302 9.58 3.38 -37.71
CA GLY A 302 10.26 2.36 -38.51
C GLY A 302 9.76 0.94 -38.28
N ALA A 303 8.61 0.76 -37.61
CA ALA A 303 7.95 -0.53 -37.49
C ALA A 303 7.39 -1.01 -38.84
N ASP A 304 7.65 -2.27 -39.18
CA ASP A 304 7.01 -3.00 -40.26
C ASP A 304 5.72 -3.67 -39.75
N THR A 305 4.63 -2.91 -39.75
CA THR A 305 3.32 -3.41 -39.33
C THR A 305 2.78 -4.54 -40.22
N ALA A 306 3.26 -4.65 -41.47
CA ALA A 306 2.90 -5.76 -42.35
C ALA A 306 3.59 -7.07 -41.93
N ALA A 307 4.75 -6.98 -41.28
CA ALA A 307 5.43 -8.10 -40.62
C ALA A 307 4.90 -8.37 -39.20
N GLY A 308 3.91 -7.60 -38.72
CA GLY A 308 3.34 -7.74 -37.38
C GLY A 308 4.10 -7.00 -36.29
N GLU A 309 5.06 -6.12 -36.63
CA GLU A 309 5.74 -5.30 -35.64
C GLU A 309 4.78 -4.31 -34.98
N SER A 310 4.81 -4.27 -33.66
CA SER A 310 4.02 -3.37 -32.84
C SER A 310 4.92 -2.40 -32.07
N PRO A 311 4.49 -1.15 -31.85
CA PRO A 311 5.15 -0.28 -30.88
C PRO A 311 5.28 -0.93 -29.49
N ALA A 312 4.32 -1.78 -29.10
CA ALA A 312 4.31 -2.48 -27.82
C ALA A 312 5.44 -3.51 -27.65
N ASP A 313 6.15 -3.89 -28.72
CA ASP A 313 7.23 -4.87 -28.68
C ASP A 313 8.39 -4.47 -27.75
N PHE A 314 8.50 -3.17 -27.37
CA PHE A 314 9.51 -2.72 -26.43
C PHE A 314 9.39 -3.40 -25.05
N LEU A 315 8.19 -3.80 -24.64
CA LEU A 315 8.01 -4.54 -23.38
C LEU A 315 8.63 -5.94 -23.52
N TYR A 316 8.26 -6.68 -24.58
CA TYR A 316 8.79 -8.03 -24.81
C TYR A 316 10.30 -8.02 -24.97
N ASP A 317 10.85 -7.10 -25.77
CA ASP A 317 12.29 -6.93 -25.92
C ASP A 317 12.97 -6.65 -24.57
N ALA A 318 12.45 -5.72 -23.76
CA ALA A 318 13.03 -5.40 -22.46
C ALA A 318 13.12 -6.63 -21.55
N PHE A 319 12.05 -7.43 -21.47
CA PHE A 319 12.03 -8.64 -20.65
C PHE A 319 12.92 -9.75 -21.20
N VAL A 320 12.94 -10.00 -22.52
CA VAL A 320 13.82 -11.00 -23.13
C VAL A 320 15.28 -10.63 -22.93
N LEU A 321 15.64 -9.36 -23.09
CA LEU A 321 16.98 -8.84 -22.82
C LEU A 321 17.31 -8.99 -21.33
N ALA A 322 16.38 -8.67 -20.43
CA ALA A 322 16.58 -8.83 -19.00
C ALA A 322 16.79 -10.29 -18.59
N ARG A 323 16.02 -11.22 -19.15
CA ARG A 323 16.19 -12.67 -18.96
C ARG A 323 17.54 -13.16 -19.50
N THR A 324 17.97 -12.64 -20.65
CA THR A 324 19.25 -13.01 -21.28
C THR A 324 20.44 -12.55 -20.45
N TYR A 325 20.45 -11.29 -20.01
CA TYR A 325 21.59 -10.69 -19.32
C TYR A 325 21.51 -10.78 -17.80
N GLY A 326 20.35 -11.11 -17.23
CA GLY A 326 20.13 -11.36 -15.80
C GLY A 326 19.37 -12.68 -15.54
N PRO A 327 19.88 -13.84 -15.98
CA PRO A 327 19.14 -15.11 -15.93
C PRO A 327 18.81 -15.60 -14.51
N GLU A 328 19.49 -15.09 -13.48
CA GLU A 328 19.25 -15.45 -12.07
C GLU A 328 18.33 -14.44 -11.34
N THR A 329 17.99 -13.34 -12.01
CA THR A 329 17.20 -12.24 -11.44
C THR A 329 15.72 -12.52 -11.68
N ARG A 330 14.89 -12.36 -10.65
CA ARG A 330 13.43 -12.36 -10.82
C ARG A 330 12.97 -11.09 -11.54
N LEU A 331 12.24 -11.25 -12.65
CA LEU A 331 11.84 -10.15 -13.52
C LEU A 331 10.45 -9.61 -13.16
N VAL A 332 10.37 -8.30 -12.91
CA VAL A 332 9.17 -7.63 -12.40
C VAL A 332 8.65 -6.58 -13.40
N TYR A 333 7.34 -6.59 -13.64
CA TYR A 333 6.62 -5.43 -14.19
C TYR A 333 6.03 -4.62 -13.03
N ASN A 334 6.32 -3.31 -12.91
CA ASN A 334 5.88 -2.49 -11.78
C ASN A 334 4.96 -1.34 -12.22
N ASP A 335 3.89 -1.07 -11.48
CA ASP A 335 2.96 0.03 -11.79
C ASP A 335 2.15 0.49 -10.57
N PHE A 336 1.68 1.74 -10.61
CA PHE A 336 0.66 2.24 -9.67
C PHE A 336 -0.74 2.06 -10.24
N ASN A 337 -1.75 2.33 -9.42
CA ASN A 337 -3.15 2.21 -9.81
C ASN A 337 -3.64 0.80 -10.16
N VAL A 338 -2.82 -0.24 -9.89
CA VAL A 338 -3.17 -1.64 -10.19
C VAL A 338 -4.41 -2.06 -9.39
N PHE A 339 -4.41 -1.89 -8.07
CA PHE A 339 -5.56 -2.29 -7.24
C PHE A 339 -6.69 -1.27 -7.19
N GLN A 340 -6.37 -0.04 -7.54
CA GLN A 340 -7.32 1.04 -7.61
C GLN A 340 -8.29 0.93 -8.80
N SER A 341 -7.93 0.14 -9.81
CA SER A 341 -8.62 0.05 -11.08
C SER A 341 -8.49 -1.39 -11.59
N GLU A 342 -9.57 -2.17 -11.45
CA GLU A 342 -9.58 -3.57 -11.92
C GLU A 342 -9.29 -3.62 -13.43
N GLY A 343 -9.81 -2.69 -14.23
CA GLY A 343 -9.46 -2.61 -15.65
C GLY A 343 -7.94 -2.48 -15.91
N LYS A 344 -7.22 -1.63 -15.16
CA LYS A 344 -5.76 -1.51 -15.28
C LYS A 344 -5.06 -2.80 -14.85
N ALA A 345 -5.47 -3.40 -13.73
CA ALA A 345 -4.91 -4.69 -13.31
C ALA A 345 -5.14 -5.79 -14.36
N GLN A 346 -6.35 -5.90 -14.90
CA GLN A 346 -6.69 -6.89 -15.92
C GLN A 346 -5.86 -6.68 -17.19
N ALA A 347 -5.70 -5.43 -17.65
CA ALA A 347 -4.86 -5.12 -18.81
C ALA A 347 -3.38 -5.47 -18.59
N ILE A 348 -2.85 -5.21 -17.37
CA ILE A 348 -1.48 -5.62 -16.99
C ILE A 348 -1.34 -7.14 -16.95
N VAL A 349 -2.32 -7.85 -16.37
CA VAL A 349 -2.31 -9.33 -16.32
C VAL A 349 -2.42 -9.92 -17.72
N ALA A 350 -3.27 -9.36 -18.60
CA ALA A 350 -3.38 -9.77 -19.99
C ALA A 350 -2.07 -9.57 -20.76
N MET A 351 -1.40 -8.43 -20.56
CA MET A 351 -0.07 -8.18 -21.12
C MET A 351 0.93 -9.23 -20.65
N ALA A 352 1.07 -9.43 -19.34
CA ALA A 352 2.05 -10.35 -18.80
C ALA A 352 1.79 -11.80 -19.26
N THR A 353 0.51 -12.19 -19.35
CA THR A 353 0.09 -13.49 -19.88
C THR A 353 0.50 -13.66 -21.34
N ASP A 354 0.18 -12.68 -22.19
CA ASP A 354 0.55 -12.69 -23.61
C ASP A 354 2.08 -12.74 -23.82
N LEU A 355 2.84 -11.95 -23.06
CA LEU A 355 4.31 -12.00 -23.12
C LEU A 355 4.86 -13.36 -22.65
N ASN A 356 4.27 -13.94 -21.60
CA ASN A 356 4.67 -15.25 -21.07
C ASN A 356 4.37 -16.39 -22.04
N GLU A 357 3.20 -16.38 -22.69
CA GLU A 357 2.82 -17.37 -23.70
C GLU A 357 3.73 -17.29 -24.92
N ARG A 358 3.99 -16.08 -25.41
CA ARG A 358 4.95 -15.85 -26.49
C ARG A 358 6.34 -16.37 -26.13
N TYR A 359 6.82 -16.04 -24.94
CA TYR A 359 8.14 -16.48 -24.48
C TYR A 359 8.22 -18.01 -24.36
N ALA A 360 7.22 -18.66 -23.78
CA ALA A 360 7.20 -20.12 -23.66
C ALA A 360 7.19 -20.83 -25.04
N ALA A 361 6.56 -20.21 -26.05
CA ALA A 361 6.57 -20.72 -27.42
C ALA A 361 7.94 -20.54 -28.12
N GLU A 362 8.60 -19.41 -27.88
CA GLU A 362 9.93 -19.08 -28.44
C GLU A 362 11.08 -19.79 -27.70
N HIS A 363 10.91 -20.10 -26.40
CA HIS A 363 11.92 -20.62 -25.48
C HIS A 363 11.41 -21.81 -24.64
N PRO A 364 11.01 -22.94 -25.27
CA PRO A 364 10.46 -24.09 -24.55
C PRO A 364 11.44 -24.76 -23.57
N GLU A 365 12.73 -24.40 -23.62
CA GLU A 365 13.77 -24.86 -22.69
C GLU A 365 13.79 -24.14 -21.33
N ASP A 366 13.23 -22.93 -21.22
CA ASP A 366 13.13 -22.18 -19.96
C ASP A 366 11.69 -22.27 -19.42
N PRO A 367 11.42 -23.11 -18.40
CA PRO A 367 10.06 -23.31 -17.89
C PRO A 367 9.55 -22.15 -17.03
N ARG A 368 10.37 -21.12 -16.79
CA ARG A 368 9.96 -19.95 -16.00
C ARG A 368 9.16 -18.98 -16.85
N LEU A 369 8.23 -18.29 -16.22
CA LEU A 369 7.58 -17.11 -16.81
C LEU A 369 8.63 -16.06 -17.19
N LEU A 370 8.38 -15.29 -18.25
CA LEU A 370 9.21 -14.16 -18.64
C LEU A 370 8.96 -12.97 -17.70
N VAL A 371 7.70 -12.62 -17.51
CA VAL A 371 7.22 -11.73 -16.45
C VAL A 371 6.83 -12.61 -15.26
N GLU A 372 7.71 -12.67 -14.25
CA GLU A 372 7.57 -13.56 -13.09
C GLU A 372 6.76 -12.94 -11.95
N THR A 373 6.78 -11.60 -11.87
CA THR A 373 6.16 -10.84 -10.78
C THR A 373 5.50 -9.58 -11.30
N ILE A 374 4.34 -9.25 -10.75
CA ILE A 374 3.71 -7.94 -10.88
C ILE A 374 3.93 -7.13 -9.60
N GLY A 375 4.62 -6.00 -9.71
CA GLY A 375 4.81 -5.02 -8.66
C GLY A 375 3.62 -4.08 -8.57
N LEU A 376 2.94 -4.09 -7.42
CA LEU A 376 1.93 -3.11 -7.06
C LEU A 376 2.61 -2.01 -6.25
N GLN A 377 2.76 -0.81 -6.81
CA GLN A 377 3.37 0.31 -6.09
C GLN A 377 2.65 0.58 -4.76
N SER A 378 1.33 0.40 -4.68
CA SER A 378 0.60 0.54 -3.41
C SER A 378 0.74 1.92 -2.77
N HIS A 379 0.69 2.92 -3.63
CA HIS A 379 0.41 4.31 -3.33
C HIS A 379 -1.07 4.50 -2.95
N ASN A 380 -1.42 4.18 -1.71
CA ASN A 380 -2.80 4.00 -1.27
C ASN A 380 -3.37 5.26 -0.59
N TYR A 381 -4.71 5.27 -0.48
CA TYR A 381 -5.46 6.30 0.25
C TYR A 381 -6.31 5.65 1.32
N ILE A 382 -6.41 6.27 2.51
CA ILE A 382 -7.18 5.71 3.64
C ILE A 382 -8.66 5.47 3.33
N ASN A 383 -9.16 6.14 2.30
CA ASN A 383 -10.58 6.32 2.04
C ASN A 383 -11.03 5.65 0.73
N GLN A 384 -10.13 5.40 -0.23
CA GLN A 384 -10.49 4.87 -1.56
C GLN A 384 -10.06 3.45 -1.82
N THR A 385 -9.31 2.84 -0.91
CA THR A 385 -8.67 1.57 -1.18
C THR A 385 -9.19 0.52 -0.21
N PRO A 386 -10.23 -0.23 -0.60
CA PRO A 386 -10.61 -1.45 0.11
C PRO A 386 -9.43 -2.43 0.11
N ALA A 387 -9.14 -2.99 1.28
CA ALA A 387 -8.18 -4.08 1.37
C ALA A 387 -8.77 -5.37 0.79
N PHE A 388 -10.03 -5.65 1.11
CA PHE A 388 -10.67 -6.94 0.91
C PHE A 388 -11.51 -7.00 -0.37
N ALA A 389 -11.57 -8.19 -0.98
CA ALA A 389 -12.61 -8.54 -1.95
C ALA A 389 -13.90 -8.90 -1.20
N CYS A 390 -15.07 -8.72 -1.83
CA CYS A 390 -16.35 -9.06 -1.21
C CYS A 390 -16.72 -10.54 -1.31
N SER A 391 -16.00 -11.32 -2.13
CA SER A 391 -16.23 -12.75 -2.32
C SER A 391 -16.02 -13.62 -1.06
N ASP A 392 -16.77 -14.73 -0.98
CA ASP A 392 -16.80 -15.63 0.18
C ASP A 392 -15.56 -16.53 0.32
N HIS A 393 -14.65 -16.52 -0.66
CA HIS A 393 -13.50 -17.43 -0.68
C HIS A 393 -12.51 -17.15 0.46
N THR A 394 -12.55 -15.95 1.04
CA THR A 394 -11.48 -15.53 1.95
C THR A 394 -11.86 -14.41 2.95
N ARG A 395 -13.15 -14.25 3.27
CA ARG A 395 -13.63 -13.24 4.23
C ARG A 395 -12.99 -13.45 5.60
N LEU A 396 -12.40 -12.39 6.16
CA LEU A 396 -12.20 -12.27 7.61
C LEU A 396 -13.57 -11.89 8.21
N PRO A 397 -14.39 -12.84 8.69
CA PRO A 397 -15.84 -12.65 8.83
C PRO A 397 -16.25 -11.68 9.95
N ARG A 398 -15.26 -11.15 10.69
CA ARG A 398 -15.47 -10.12 11.72
C ARG A 398 -15.19 -8.71 11.22
N LEU A 399 -14.67 -8.56 10.00
CA LEU A 399 -14.26 -7.28 9.43
C LEU A 399 -15.17 -6.84 8.28
N SER A 400 -15.86 -7.74 7.58
CA SER A 400 -16.82 -7.34 6.55
C SER A 400 -18.11 -6.84 7.18
N ASP A 401 -18.41 -5.54 7.05
CA ASP A 401 -19.73 -4.98 7.34
C ASP A 401 -20.56 -4.96 6.05
N ASP A 402 -21.65 -5.73 6.03
CA ASP A 402 -22.58 -5.81 4.89
C ASP A 402 -23.32 -4.47 4.62
N ALA A 403 -23.21 -3.49 5.53
CA ALA A 403 -23.75 -2.14 5.37
C ALA A 403 -22.71 -1.09 4.94
N ALA A 404 -21.46 -1.48 4.66
CA ALA A 404 -20.37 -0.55 4.37
C ALA A 404 -20.51 0.11 2.98
N ALA A 405 -21.07 1.32 2.94
CA ALA A 405 -21.00 2.19 1.78
C ALA A 405 -19.54 2.66 1.54
N GLU A 406 -18.83 2.00 0.61
CA GLU A 406 -17.55 2.33 -0.08
C GLU A 406 -16.31 2.80 0.73
N TRP A 407 -16.46 3.29 1.97
CA TRP A 407 -15.48 4.17 2.62
C TRP A 407 -15.10 3.75 4.05
N GLN A 408 -15.76 2.75 4.64
CA GLN A 408 -15.53 2.38 6.04
C GLN A 408 -14.43 1.32 6.19
N PRO A 409 -13.66 1.33 7.31
CA PRO A 409 -12.91 0.16 7.74
C PRO A 409 -13.70 -1.12 7.57
N GLY A 410 -13.07 -2.15 7.03
CA GLY A 410 -13.74 -3.42 6.75
C GLY A 410 -14.59 -3.45 5.48
N ALA A 411 -14.73 -2.33 4.76
CA ALA A 411 -15.32 -2.32 3.43
C ALA A 411 -14.53 -3.24 2.48
N CYS A 412 -15.27 -3.93 1.63
CA CYS A 412 -14.75 -4.76 0.57
C CYS A 412 -15.18 -4.19 -0.79
N SER A 413 -14.48 -4.57 -1.84
CA SER A 413 -14.90 -4.33 -3.22
C SER A 413 -14.43 -5.45 -4.13
N ASP A 414 -15.37 -6.02 -4.88
CA ASP A 414 -15.04 -6.97 -5.95
C ASP A 414 -14.53 -6.25 -7.21
N ALA A 415 -14.79 -4.94 -7.35
CA ALA A 415 -14.43 -4.15 -8.53
C ALA A 415 -13.11 -3.38 -8.41
N ALA A 416 -12.57 -3.21 -7.18
CA ALA A 416 -11.33 -2.48 -6.92
C ALA A 416 -10.87 -2.71 -5.47
N SER A 417 -9.97 -3.68 -5.26
CA SER A 417 -9.34 -3.91 -3.96
C SER A 417 -7.93 -4.49 -4.11
N VAL A 418 -7.13 -4.33 -3.06
CA VAL A 418 -5.78 -4.91 -2.98
C VAL A 418 -5.85 -6.43 -3.13
N GLU A 419 -6.78 -7.07 -2.41
CA GLU A 419 -6.99 -8.51 -2.48
C GLU A 419 -7.41 -8.98 -3.88
N ARG A 420 -8.35 -8.30 -4.54
CA ARG A 420 -8.80 -8.68 -5.87
C ARG A 420 -7.66 -8.65 -6.89
N SER A 421 -6.78 -7.65 -6.80
CA SER A 421 -5.62 -7.57 -7.70
C SER A 421 -4.59 -8.66 -7.45
N LEU A 422 -4.33 -8.98 -6.19
CA LEU A 422 -3.48 -10.13 -5.85
C LEU A 422 -4.06 -11.42 -6.41
N GLN A 423 -5.36 -11.65 -6.25
CA GLN A 423 -6.04 -12.82 -6.81
C GLN A 423 -5.86 -12.92 -8.33
N MET A 424 -6.10 -11.84 -9.08
CA MET A 424 -5.92 -11.85 -10.54
C MET A 424 -4.48 -12.18 -10.97
N ILE A 425 -3.48 -11.66 -10.26
CA ILE A 425 -2.06 -11.93 -10.54
C ILE A 425 -1.72 -13.41 -10.26
N ILE A 426 -2.18 -13.93 -9.11
CA ILE A 426 -1.92 -15.30 -8.66
C ILE A 426 -2.64 -16.32 -9.54
N GLU A 427 -3.90 -16.05 -9.91
CA GLU A 427 -4.70 -16.88 -10.83
C GLU A 427 -4.03 -16.98 -12.22
N ALA A 428 -3.30 -15.95 -12.65
CA ALA A 428 -2.49 -15.95 -13.87
C ALA A 428 -1.11 -16.62 -13.70
N GLY A 429 -0.82 -17.22 -12.53
CA GLY A 429 0.40 -17.99 -12.25
C GLY A 429 1.63 -17.14 -11.91
N MET A 430 1.46 -15.83 -11.71
CA MET A 430 2.54 -14.91 -11.35
C MET A 430 2.59 -14.66 -9.84
N THR A 431 3.74 -14.18 -9.36
CA THR A 431 3.87 -13.65 -8.00
C THR A 431 3.60 -12.15 -7.95
N ALA A 432 3.45 -11.59 -6.76
CA ALA A 432 3.29 -10.16 -6.53
C ALA A 432 4.39 -9.58 -5.63
N ASP A 433 4.69 -8.31 -5.85
CA ASP A 433 5.48 -7.48 -4.94
C ASP A 433 4.62 -6.28 -4.53
N ILE A 434 4.53 -5.97 -3.23
CA ILE A 434 4.02 -4.68 -2.78
C ILE A 434 5.23 -3.75 -2.72
N SER A 435 5.39 -2.91 -3.74
CA SER A 435 6.71 -2.38 -4.09
C SER A 435 7.03 -1.01 -3.49
N GLU A 436 6.04 -0.16 -3.24
CA GLU A 436 6.20 1.26 -2.87
C GLU A 436 5.13 1.73 -1.85
N LEU A 437 4.79 0.87 -0.88
CA LEU A 437 3.66 1.07 0.03
C LEU A 437 3.77 2.39 0.81
N ASP A 438 2.77 3.24 0.59
CA ASP A 438 2.47 4.40 1.42
C ASP A 438 0.94 4.59 1.51
N LEU A 439 0.45 5.18 2.60
CA LEU A 439 -0.98 5.32 2.85
C LEU A 439 -1.32 6.74 3.28
N GLN A 440 -1.67 7.57 2.29
CA GLN A 440 -1.95 8.99 2.47
C GLN A 440 -3.20 9.24 3.33
N VAL A 441 -3.12 10.25 4.21
CA VAL A 441 -4.22 10.59 5.13
C VAL A 441 -4.98 11.88 4.78
N TRP A 442 -4.45 12.73 3.90
CA TRP A 442 -4.96 14.10 3.73
C TRP A 442 -5.83 14.36 2.49
N GLU A 443 -5.89 13.48 1.49
CA GLU A 443 -6.62 13.74 0.22
C GLU A 443 -7.27 12.49 -0.38
N ALA A 444 -8.26 12.68 -1.25
CA ALA A 444 -8.81 11.67 -2.16
C ALA A 444 -8.16 11.86 -3.55
N TRP A 445 -7.96 10.78 -4.31
CA TRP A 445 -7.38 10.66 -5.67
C TRP A 445 -7.43 11.89 -6.58
N ASN A 446 -8.53 12.64 -6.61
CA ASN A 446 -8.77 13.72 -7.57
C ASN A 446 -8.39 15.12 -7.07
N GLY A 447 -7.90 15.25 -5.82
CA GLY A 447 -7.07 16.39 -5.45
C GLY A 447 -5.74 16.25 -6.18
N GLN A 448 -5.30 17.29 -6.89
CA GLN A 448 -3.85 17.42 -7.13
C GLN A 448 -3.19 17.24 -5.76
N PRO A 449 -2.19 16.34 -5.59
CA PRO A 449 -1.41 16.37 -4.36
C PRO A 449 -1.06 17.82 -4.14
N GLU A 450 -1.42 18.41 -2.98
CA GLU A 450 -0.70 19.60 -2.53
C GLU A 450 0.76 19.27 -2.80
N GLY A 451 1.36 19.95 -3.79
CA GLY A 451 2.54 19.44 -4.49
C GLY A 451 3.72 19.21 -3.56
N ASP A 452 4.88 18.89 -4.11
CA ASP A 452 6.09 18.55 -3.34
C ASP A 452 6.69 19.73 -2.54
N ASP A 453 5.90 20.78 -2.24
CA ASP A 453 6.26 21.83 -1.31
C ASP A 453 6.41 21.27 0.11
N ARG A 454 7.62 20.77 0.38
CA ARG A 454 8.03 20.32 1.71
C ARG A 454 7.88 21.41 2.78
N ALA A 455 7.76 22.69 2.42
CA ALA A 455 7.48 23.76 3.38
C ALA A 455 6.02 23.71 3.90
N ALA A 456 5.12 23.04 3.18
CA ALA A 456 3.75 22.76 3.61
C ALA A 456 3.64 21.54 4.54
N TYR A 457 4.74 20.78 4.76
CA TYR A 457 4.76 19.65 5.68
C TYR A 457 4.32 20.07 7.09
N ARG A 458 3.39 19.34 7.67
CA ARG A 458 3.01 19.45 9.08
C ARG A 458 2.99 18.05 9.66
N ASP A 459 3.85 17.82 10.65
CA ASP A 459 3.87 16.58 11.41
C ASP A 459 2.52 16.44 12.12
N LEU A 460 1.95 15.23 12.12
CA LEU A 460 0.74 14.97 12.88
C LEU A 460 0.91 15.37 14.36
N THR A 461 2.12 15.30 14.93
CA THR A 461 2.43 15.74 16.30
C THR A 461 2.10 17.20 16.59
N ASP A 462 2.05 18.07 15.58
CA ASP A 462 1.79 19.51 15.73
C ASP A 462 0.29 19.80 16.03
N PRO A 463 -0.05 20.47 17.14
CA PRO A 463 -1.44 20.83 17.48
C PRO A 463 -2.15 21.67 16.41
N SER A 464 -1.43 22.46 15.61
CA SER A 464 -2.02 23.30 14.55
C SER A 464 -2.61 22.50 13.37
N VAL A 465 -2.29 21.20 13.26
CA VAL A 465 -2.88 20.29 12.26
C VAL A 465 -4.39 20.14 12.47
N LYS A 466 -4.92 20.37 13.68
CA LYS A 466 -6.36 20.37 13.95
C LYS A 466 -7.13 21.27 12.99
N ASP A 467 -6.58 22.44 12.67
CA ASP A 467 -7.22 23.40 11.77
C ASP A 467 -7.25 22.93 10.32
N ARG A 468 -6.33 22.03 9.89
CA ARG A 468 -6.39 21.42 8.55
C ARG A 468 -7.56 20.46 8.42
N ILE A 469 -7.90 19.73 9.49
CA ILE A 469 -9.04 18.79 9.53
C ILE A 469 -10.37 19.56 9.41
N SER A 470 -10.46 20.76 9.97
CA SER A 470 -11.71 21.54 10.11
C SER A 470 -11.91 22.67 9.09
N ARG A 471 -11.03 22.82 8.09
CA ARG A 471 -11.14 23.90 7.08
C ARG A 471 -12.34 23.66 6.15
N GLY A 472 -13.27 24.61 6.13
CA GLY A 472 -14.47 24.59 5.28
C GLY A 472 -14.22 24.77 3.78
N GLU A 473 -12.98 24.99 3.33
CA GLU A 473 -12.61 25.09 1.91
C GLU A 473 -12.11 23.77 1.32
N PHE A 474 -11.93 22.72 2.13
CA PHE A 474 -11.69 21.36 1.66
C PHE A 474 -12.99 20.57 1.74
N ASP A 475 -13.70 20.47 0.61
CA ASP A 475 -15.03 19.84 0.51
C ASP A 475 -15.04 18.30 0.73
N TYR A 476 -13.92 17.70 1.12
CA TYR A 476 -13.82 16.23 1.19
C TYR A 476 -14.06 15.63 2.59
N TRP A 477 -14.16 16.45 3.65
CA TRP A 477 -14.15 15.94 5.04
C TRP A 477 -15.08 16.63 6.04
N VAL A 478 -15.92 17.59 5.63
CA VAL A 478 -16.80 18.31 6.56
C VAL A 478 -17.77 17.32 7.25
N GLY A 479 -17.49 17.01 8.51
CA GLY A 479 -18.33 16.20 9.40
C GLY A 479 -18.02 14.70 9.50
N LYS A 480 -16.91 14.19 8.92
CA LYS A 480 -16.58 12.75 8.92
C LYS A 480 -15.35 12.32 9.72
N ILE A 481 -14.36 13.19 9.88
CA ILE A 481 -13.21 12.99 10.78
C ILE A 481 -13.18 14.19 11.71
N SER A 482 -13.36 13.94 12.99
CA SER A 482 -13.55 14.97 14.01
C SER A 482 -12.24 15.44 14.63
N ASN A 483 -11.20 14.61 14.60
CA ASN A 483 -9.90 14.90 15.19
C ASN A 483 -8.77 13.98 14.67
N ARG A 484 -7.54 14.29 15.07
CA ARG A 484 -6.33 13.54 14.68
C ARG A 484 -6.31 12.08 15.12
N ALA A 485 -6.80 11.71 16.32
CA ALA A 485 -6.79 10.29 16.71
C ALA A 485 -7.66 9.47 15.78
N GLU A 486 -8.81 10.01 15.41
CA GLU A 486 -9.70 9.33 14.48
C GLU A 486 -8.97 9.08 13.16
N LEU A 487 -8.23 10.06 12.65
CA LEU A 487 -7.39 9.91 11.45
C LEU A 487 -6.31 8.83 11.62
N GLU A 488 -5.51 8.89 12.68
CA GLU A 488 -4.45 7.89 12.93
C GLU A 488 -5.03 6.48 13.17
N ARG A 489 -6.18 6.36 13.82
CA ARG A 489 -6.88 5.08 14.00
C ARG A 489 -7.40 4.53 12.68
N ILE A 490 -7.95 5.36 11.81
CA ILE A 490 -8.37 4.95 10.46
C ILE A 490 -7.17 4.49 9.64
N GLN A 491 -6.06 5.25 9.64
CA GLN A 491 -4.84 4.85 8.94
C GLN A 491 -4.31 3.52 9.48
N ALA A 492 -4.24 3.37 10.80
CA ALA A 492 -3.80 2.13 11.44
C ALA A 492 -4.68 0.93 11.11
N GLN A 493 -5.99 1.13 11.14
CA GLN A 493 -6.97 0.13 10.76
C GLN A 493 -6.78 -0.31 9.30
N ARG A 494 -6.61 0.62 8.37
CA ARG A 494 -6.33 0.31 6.95
C ARG A 494 -5.02 -0.44 6.75
N PHE A 495 -3.95 -0.04 7.43
CA PHE A 495 -2.70 -0.80 7.40
C PHE A 495 -2.89 -2.22 7.95
N ALA A 496 -3.62 -2.40 9.05
CA ALA A 496 -3.89 -3.75 9.56
C ALA A 496 -4.65 -4.60 8.54
N GLU A 497 -5.63 -4.02 7.84
CA GLU A 497 -6.40 -4.69 6.80
C GLU A 497 -5.52 -5.09 5.60
N TYR A 498 -4.65 -4.20 5.11
CA TYR A 498 -3.71 -4.55 4.04
C TYR A 498 -2.75 -5.66 4.47
N PHE A 499 -2.15 -5.55 5.66
CA PHE A 499 -1.24 -6.57 6.14
C PHE A 499 -1.94 -7.88 6.50
N ALA A 500 -3.23 -7.87 6.79
CA ALA A 500 -4.04 -9.07 6.86
C ALA A 500 -4.14 -9.75 5.48
N VAL A 501 -4.42 -8.99 4.42
CA VAL A 501 -4.42 -9.50 3.04
C VAL A 501 -3.03 -10.02 2.66
N TYR A 502 -1.97 -9.25 2.90
CA TYR A 502 -0.60 -9.65 2.56
C TYR A 502 -0.16 -10.93 3.29
N LYS A 503 -0.52 -11.08 4.57
CA LYS A 503 -0.24 -12.31 5.31
C LYS A 503 -0.98 -13.51 4.73
N LYS A 504 -2.22 -13.31 4.29
CA LYS A 504 -3.01 -14.37 3.67
C LYS A 504 -2.33 -14.87 2.40
N TYR A 505 -2.02 -13.98 1.47
CA TYR A 505 -1.37 -14.31 0.19
C TYR A 505 0.17 -14.38 0.28
N SER A 506 0.72 -14.66 1.46
CA SER A 506 2.16 -14.57 1.70
C SER A 506 3.01 -15.58 0.91
N GLN A 507 2.41 -16.66 0.39
CA GLN A 507 3.15 -17.59 -0.46
C GLN A 507 3.47 -17.02 -1.84
N ASP A 508 2.64 -16.09 -2.32
CA ASP A 508 2.75 -15.53 -3.65
C ASP A 508 3.23 -14.07 -3.63
N ILE A 509 3.45 -13.50 -2.44
CA ILE A 509 4.04 -12.18 -2.26
C ILE A 509 5.51 -12.33 -1.89
N ASN A 510 6.43 -11.80 -2.70
CA ASN A 510 7.86 -11.92 -2.37
C ASN A 510 8.33 -10.84 -1.40
N ARG A 511 7.83 -9.60 -1.54
CA ARG A 511 8.18 -8.48 -0.66
C ARG A 511 7.03 -7.50 -0.41
N VAL A 512 7.12 -6.82 0.73
CA VAL A 512 6.37 -5.61 1.05
C VAL A 512 7.34 -4.50 1.43
N THR A 513 7.50 -3.50 0.56
CA THR A 513 8.42 -2.37 0.73
C THR A 513 7.65 -1.09 1.00
N PHE A 514 8.02 -0.36 2.06
CA PHE A 514 7.50 0.98 2.33
C PHE A 514 8.28 2.04 1.55
N TRP A 515 7.61 3.05 1.00
CA TRP A 515 8.25 4.14 0.25
C TRP A 515 8.68 5.32 1.15
N GLY A 516 9.47 4.99 2.17
CA GLY A 516 10.10 5.94 3.10
C GLY A 516 10.14 5.47 4.55
N LEU A 517 11.01 6.08 5.36
CA LEU A 517 11.19 5.74 6.78
C LEU A 517 10.23 6.47 7.71
N THR A 518 10.13 7.79 7.55
CA THR A 518 9.28 8.67 8.35
C THR A 518 8.43 9.54 7.44
N ASP A 519 7.30 10.03 7.94
CA ASP A 519 6.40 10.91 7.17
C ASP A 519 7.14 12.07 6.49
N GLN A 520 8.11 12.70 7.16
CA GLN A 520 8.91 13.79 6.58
C GLN A 520 9.85 13.34 5.45
N LEU A 521 10.31 12.10 5.48
CA LEU A 521 11.21 11.52 4.47
C LEU A 521 10.47 10.90 3.28
N SER A 522 9.14 10.90 3.29
CA SER A 522 8.34 10.49 2.13
C SER A 522 8.37 11.54 1.02
N TRP A 523 8.31 11.09 -0.23
CA TRP A 523 7.99 11.97 -1.36
C TRP A 523 6.63 12.67 -1.20
N ARG A 524 5.68 12.03 -0.51
CA ARG A 524 4.35 12.56 -0.15
C ARG A 524 4.30 13.08 1.28
N SER A 525 5.35 13.79 1.70
CA SER A 525 5.51 14.18 3.10
C SER A 525 4.30 14.95 3.67
N THR A 526 3.68 15.82 2.87
CA THR A 526 2.49 16.60 3.22
C THR A 526 1.27 15.74 3.57
N HIS A 527 1.28 14.44 3.21
CA HIS A 527 0.18 13.48 3.38
C HIS A 527 0.36 12.50 4.56
N ASN A 528 1.42 12.66 5.36
CA ASN A 528 1.76 11.82 6.52
C ASN A 528 1.52 10.29 6.31
N PRO A 529 2.15 9.67 5.29
CA PRO A 529 1.65 8.41 4.75
C PRO A 529 2.32 7.14 5.32
N LEU A 530 3.27 7.27 6.24
CA LEU A 530 4.14 6.19 6.71
C LEU A 530 3.86 5.80 8.17
N LEU A 531 4.64 4.85 8.68
CA LEU A 531 4.46 4.26 10.02
C LEU A 531 5.03 5.13 11.15
N LEU A 532 5.97 6.01 10.84
CA LEU A 532 6.73 6.80 11.81
C LEU A 532 6.53 8.30 11.55
N ASN A 533 6.39 9.09 12.61
CA ASN A 533 6.43 10.55 12.53
C ASN A 533 7.85 11.04 12.19
N SER A 534 8.03 12.35 11.95
CA SER A 534 9.34 12.92 11.56
C SER A 534 10.46 12.62 12.55
N ASP A 535 10.13 12.51 13.83
CA ASP A 535 11.05 12.26 14.94
C ASP A 535 11.25 10.77 15.28
N PHE A 536 10.84 9.87 14.39
CA PHE A 536 10.90 8.41 14.55
C PHE A 536 9.96 7.82 15.62
N SER A 537 9.05 8.60 16.22
CA SER A 537 7.97 7.97 17.00
C SER A 537 7.09 7.10 16.13
N GLU A 538 6.73 5.96 16.69
CA GLU A 538 5.71 5.08 16.14
C GLU A 538 4.35 5.77 16.11
N LYS A 539 3.66 5.71 14.96
CA LYS A 539 2.22 5.98 14.86
C LYS A 539 1.41 4.76 15.29
N LEU A 540 0.10 4.89 15.42
CA LEU A 540 -0.78 3.73 15.60
C LEU A 540 -0.62 2.70 14.46
N ALA A 541 -0.33 3.18 13.25
CA ALA A 541 -0.03 2.35 12.09
C ALA A 541 1.14 1.37 12.32
N ALA A 542 2.20 1.78 13.01
CA ALA A 542 3.32 0.89 13.33
C ALA A 542 2.86 -0.31 14.19
N ALA A 543 2.04 -0.06 15.21
CA ALA A 543 1.49 -1.12 16.06
C ALA A 543 0.54 -2.05 15.28
N ALA A 544 -0.27 -1.48 14.38
CA ALA A 544 -1.21 -2.20 13.54
C ALA A 544 -0.51 -3.10 12.51
N VAL A 545 0.56 -2.62 11.88
CA VAL A 545 1.39 -3.42 10.98
C VAL A 545 2.12 -4.51 11.75
N ALA A 546 2.67 -4.25 12.94
CA ALA A 546 3.45 -5.27 13.64
C ALA A 546 2.63 -6.44 14.20
N ASP A 547 1.31 -6.25 14.38
CA ASP A 547 0.39 -7.27 14.90
C ASP A 547 -1.04 -7.03 14.36
N PRO A 548 -1.26 -7.28 13.05
CA PRO A 548 -2.55 -7.00 12.42
C PRO A 548 -3.66 -7.88 13.00
N GLU A 549 -3.37 -9.12 13.40
CA GLU A 549 -4.36 -9.99 14.04
C GLU A 549 -4.91 -9.38 15.32
N ARG A 550 -4.03 -8.93 16.22
CA ARG A 550 -4.44 -8.32 17.48
C ARG A 550 -5.20 -7.02 17.23
N TRP A 551 -4.73 -6.18 16.30
CA TRP A 551 -5.40 -4.94 15.96
C TRP A 551 -6.84 -5.18 15.48
N LEU A 552 -7.01 -6.17 14.60
CA LEU A 552 -8.30 -6.54 14.00
C LEU A 552 -9.17 -7.43 14.91
N GLY A 553 -8.71 -7.77 16.12
CA GLY A 553 -9.43 -8.68 17.02
C GLY A 553 -9.53 -10.13 16.50
N VAL A 554 -8.65 -10.51 15.58
CA VAL A 554 -8.53 -11.87 15.05
C VAL A 554 -7.72 -12.72 16.03
N ARG A 555 -8.29 -13.85 16.47
CA ARG A 555 -7.67 -14.71 17.51
C ARG A 555 -6.81 -15.84 16.94
N ARG A 556 -6.94 -16.12 15.64
CA ARG A 556 -6.22 -17.17 14.93
C ARG A 556 -5.22 -16.52 13.98
N PRO A 557 -4.10 -17.19 13.64
CA PRO A 557 -3.21 -16.70 12.59
C PRO A 557 -3.99 -16.44 11.30
N ILE A 558 -3.65 -15.36 10.60
CA ILE A 558 -4.15 -15.11 9.26
C ILE A 558 -3.32 -15.94 8.28
N THR A 559 -3.97 -16.90 7.63
CA THR A 559 -3.37 -17.84 6.67
C THR A 559 -4.32 -18.13 5.53
N ASP A 560 -3.78 -18.34 4.34
CA ASP A 560 -4.55 -18.88 3.22
C ASP A 560 -4.67 -20.40 3.34
N THR A 561 -5.91 -20.89 3.36
CA THR A 561 -6.26 -22.32 3.42
C THR A 561 -6.87 -22.84 2.13
N SER A 562 -7.06 -22.01 1.11
CA SER A 562 -7.79 -22.33 -0.12
C SER A 562 -7.27 -23.60 -0.79
N THR A 563 -5.97 -23.68 -1.08
CA THR A 563 -5.34 -24.86 -1.70
C THR A 563 -5.44 -26.10 -0.80
N LEU A 564 -5.36 -25.94 0.53
CA LEU A 564 -5.52 -27.05 1.46
C LEU A 564 -6.95 -27.58 1.43
N GLU A 565 -7.94 -26.69 1.37
CA GLU A 565 -9.36 -27.03 1.29
C GLU A 565 -9.67 -27.75 -0.03
N GLU A 566 -9.15 -27.27 -1.15
CA GLU A 566 -9.25 -27.93 -2.45
C GLU A 566 -8.61 -29.32 -2.42
N THR A 567 -7.36 -29.43 -1.95
CA THR A 567 -6.65 -30.71 -1.84
C THR A 567 -7.39 -31.69 -0.91
N VAL A 568 -8.01 -31.18 0.18
CA VAL A 568 -8.85 -31.97 1.09
C VAL A 568 -10.12 -32.43 0.39
N ALA A 569 -10.77 -31.57 -0.40
CA ALA A 569 -11.96 -31.91 -1.16
C ALA A 569 -11.67 -33.00 -2.19
N GLU A 570 -10.60 -32.85 -2.97
CA GLU A 570 -10.12 -33.85 -3.92
C GLU A 570 -9.82 -35.19 -3.24
N ALA A 571 -9.01 -35.16 -2.17
CA ALA A 571 -8.64 -36.36 -1.45
C ALA A 571 -9.85 -37.06 -0.80
N SER A 572 -10.86 -36.29 -0.38
CA SER A 572 -12.10 -36.80 0.22
C SER A 572 -13.04 -37.42 -0.81
N ALA A 573 -12.95 -37.00 -2.08
CA ALA A 573 -13.73 -37.56 -3.18
C ALA A 573 -13.20 -38.93 -3.66
N LEU A 574 -11.98 -39.32 -3.27
CA LEU A 574 -11.36 -40.59 -3.69
C LEU A 574 -12.06 -41.81 -3.09
N ASP A 575 -12.26 -42.84 -3.91
CA ASP A 575 -12.74 -44.14 -3.44
C ASP A 575 -11.64 -44.95 -2.74
N LEU A 576 -11.43 -44.65 -1.46
CA LEU A 576 -10.43 -45.31 -0.61
C LEU A 576 -10.92 -46.64 -0.02
N ARG A 577 -11.93 -47.29 -0.62
CA ARG A 577 -12.40 -48.63 -0.20
C ARG A 577 -11.38 -49.70 -0.58
N GLY A 578 -11.35 -50.78 0.21
CA GLY A 578 -10.30 -51.81 0.16
C GLY A 578 -10.22 -52.66 -1.12
N HIS A 579 -10.89 -52.30 -2.21
CA HIS A 579 -10.81 -52.98 -3.51
C HIS A 579 -10.10 -52.17 -4.60
N THR A 580 -9.96 -50.84 -4.43
CA THR A 580 -9.43 -49.95 -5.47
C THR A 580 -7.93 -49.72 -5.35
N TYR A 581 -7.42 -49.52 -4.12
CA TYR A 581 -6.02 -49.17 -3.85
C TYR A 581 -5.37 -50.06 -2.78
N THR A 582 -4.04 -50.09 -2.71
CA THR A 582 -3.31 -50.86 -1.70
C THR A 582 -3.55 -50.30 -0.29
N GLY A 583 -3.60 -51.18 0.73
CA GLY A 583 -3.92 -50.75 2.09
C GLY A 583 -2.90 -49.77 2.69
N LYS A 584 -1.64 -49.85 2.25
CA LYS A 584 -0.53 -49.01 2.73
C LYS A 584 -0.69 -47.55 2.27
N THR A 585 -0.96 -47.33 0.98
CA THR A 585 -1.11 -46.00 0.39
C THR A 585 -2.43 -45.35 0.85
N VAL A 586 -3.50 -46.13 0.97
CA VAL A 586 -4.77 -45.68 1.58
C VAL A 586 -4.57 -45.20 3.03
N ALA A 587 -3.80 -45.93 3.84
CA ALA A 587 -3.51 -45.51 5.22
C ALA A 587 -2.71 -44.21 5.28
N ALA A 588 -1.78 -44.00 4.33
CA ALA A 588 -1.02 -42.76 4.21
C ALA A 588 -1.93 -41.57 3.87
N VAL A 589 -2.81 -41.70 2.87
CA VAL A 589 -3.80 -40.66 2.51
C VAL A 589 -4.71 -40.34 3.68
N LYS A 590 -5.29 -41.34 4.36
CA LYS A 590 -6.16 -41.11 5.53
C LYS A 590 -5.44 -40.38 6.66
N LYS A 591 -4.16 -40.68 6.89
CA LYS A 591 -3.35 -40.01 7.90
C LYS A 591 -3.07 -38.55 7.52
N ALA A 592 -2.70 -38.30 6.26
CA ALA A 592 -2.45 -36.95 5.75
C ALA A 592 -3.75 -36.12 5.77
N LEU A 593 -4.86 -36.69 5.32
CA LEU A 593 -6.18 -36.08 5.33
C LEU A 593 -6.65 -35.74 6.75
N GLY A 594 -6.38 -36.60 7.73
CA GLY A 594 -6.66 -36.32 9.14
C GLY A 594 -5.82 -35.16 9.70
N ARG A 595 -4.57 -35.00 9.27
CA ARG A 595 -3.71 -33.86 9.64
C ARG A 595 -4.21 -32.57 8.98
N ALA A 596 -4.49 -32.60 7.69
CA ALA A 596 -5.05 -31.48 6.93
C ALA A 596 -6.33 -30.95 7.59
N ASN A 597 -7.30 -31.84 7.88
CA ASN A 597 -8.53 -31.47 8.57
C ASN A 597 -8.28 -30.89 9.98
N ALA A 598 -7.26 -31.38 10.69
CA ALA A 598 -6.90 -30.83 12.00
C ALA A 598 -6.31 -29.42 11.91
N VAL A 599 -5.51 -29.14 10.87
CA VAL A 599 -5.00 -27.79 10.57
C VAL A 599 -6.15 -26.85 10.23
N LEU A 600 -7.06 -27.24 9.32
CA LEU A 600 -8.24 -26.46 8.98
C LEU A 600 -9.13 -26.17 10.20
N ALA A 601 -9.38 -27.16 11.06
CA ALA A 601 -10.26 -27.01 12.21
C ALA A 601 -9.66 -26.10 13.32
N ARG A 602 -8.35 -26.23 13.58
CA ARG A 602 -7.67 -25.53 14.70
C ARG A 602 -7.07 -24.19 14.30
N GLY A 603 -6.84 -23.97 13.01
CA GLY A 603 -5.95 -22.93 12.50
C GLY A 603 -4.48 -23.37 12.63
N GLY A 604 -3.66 -22.89 11.69
CA GLY A 604 -2.21 -23.10 11.68
C GLY A 604 -1.50 -21.83 11.20
N THR A 605 -0.19 -21.83 11.28
CA THR A 605 0.66 -20.87 10.53
C THR A 605 0.68 -21.25 9.06
N GLN A 606 1.05 -20.32 8.16
CA GLN A 606 1.07 -20.61 6.72
C GLN A 606 1.98 -21.81 6.41
N ALA A 607 3.15 -21.89 7.06
CA ALA A 607 4.05 -23.03 6.96
C ALA A 607 3.38 -24.37 7.32
N GLN A 608 2.53 -24.41 8.36
CA GLN A 608 1.79 -25.62 8.74
C GLN A 608 0.70 -25.97 7.73
N VAL A 609 0.05 -24.96 7.14
CA VAL A 609 -0.92 -25.16 6.06
C VAL A 609 -0.21 -25.76 4.85
N ASN A 610 0.88 -25.15 4.39
CA ASN A 610 1.66 -25.63 3.24
C ASN A 610 2.20 -27.04 3.47
N GLU A 611 2.75 -27.33 4.66
CA GLU A 611 3.22 -28.68 5.01
C GLU A 611 2.09 -29.71 4.94
N ALA A 612 0.90 -29.35 5.43
CA ALA A 612 -0.27 -30.22 5.37
C ALA A 612 -0.76 -30.42 3.94
N THR A 613 -0.79 -29.37 3.12
CA THR A 613 -1.15 -29.41 1.70
C THR A 613 -0.20 -30.33 0.94
N ALA A 614 1.10 -30.06 1.03
CA ALA A 614 2.14 -30.85 0.35
C ALA A 614 2.12 -32.33 0.78
N ALA A 615 1.97 -32.59 2.08
CA ALA A 615 1.90 -33.96 2.59
C ALA A 615 0.64 -34.71 2.11
N LEU A 616 -0.49 -34.02 1.94
CA LEU A 616 -1.72 -34.61 1.41
C LEU A 616 -1.60 -34.86 -0.09
N ALA A 617 -1.13 -33.87 -0.86
CA ALA A 617 -0.90 -34.00 -2.29
C ALA A 617 0.09 -35.13 -2.62
N ASP A 618 1.22 -35.23 -1.91
CA ASP A 618 2.19 -36.33 -2.08
C ASP A 618 1.57 -37.70 -1.73
N ALA A 619 0.76 -37.77 -0.67
CA ALA A 619 0.08 -39.01 -0.31
C ALA A 619 -0.92 -39.46 -1.38
N VAL A 620 -1.67 -38.52 -1.96
CA VAL A 620 -2.62 -38.79 -3.06
C VAL A 620 -1.86 -39.23 -4.32
N ALA A 621 -0.80 -38.54 -4.69
CA ALA A 621 0.02 -38.88 -5.87
C ALA A 621 0.65 -40.28 -5.77
N ARG A 622 0.91 -40.78 -4.56
CA ARG A 622 1.45 -42.13 -4.30
C ARG A 622 0.40 -43.23 -4.19
N LEU A 623 -0.88 -42.97 -4.54
CA LEU A 623 -1.90 -44.02 -4.50
C LEU A 623 -1.64 -45.12 -5.52
N GLU A 624 -1.32 -46.31 -5.01
CA GLU A 624 -1.12 -47.51 -5.82
C GLU A 624 -2.43 -48.27 -6.05
N PRO A 625 -2.85 -48.50 -7.31
CA PRO A 625 -4.01 -49.33 -7.62
C PRO A 625 -3.79 -50.78 -7.17
N LYS A 626 -4.85 -51.46 -6.72
CA LYS A 626 -4.81 -52.93 -6.60
C LYS A 626 -4.81 -53.54 -8.00
N GLY A 627 -3.75 -54.28 -8.34
CA GLY A 627 -3.70 -55.08 -9.57
C GLY A 627 -4.84 -56.11 -9.64
N PRO A 628 -5.15 -56.65 -10.84
CA PRO A 628 -6.25 -57.58 -11.02
C PRO A 628 -6.10 -58.79 -10.09
N THR A 629 -7.14 -59.08 -9.32
CA THR A 629 -7.21 -60.31 -8.51
C THR A 629 -7.13 -61.50 -9.45
N ARG A 630 -6.01 -62.22 -9.41
CA ARG A 630 -5.85 -63.49 -10.12
C ARG A 630 -6.99 -64.43 -9.70
N PRO A 631 -7.75 -65.02 -10.64
CA PRO A 631 -8.80 -65.97 -10.28
C PRO A 631 -8.17 -67.11 -9.47
N ARG A 632 -8.79 -67.45 -8.33
CA ARG A 632 -8.39 -68.60 -7.53
C ARG A 632 -8.56 -69.85 -8.40
N SER A 633 -7.45 -70.54 -8.66
CA SER A 633 -7.36 -71.82 -9.37
C SER A 633 -8.09 -72.93 -8.65
#